data_AF-A0A520HUH1-F1
#
_entry.id   AF-A0A520HUH1-F1
#
_cell.length_a   1.000
_cell.length_b   1.000
_cell.length_c   1.000
_cell.angle_alpha   90.00
_cell.angle_beta   90.00
_cell.angle_gamma   90.00
#
_symmetry.space_group_name_H-M   'P 1'
#
loop_
_entity.id
_entity.type
_entity.pdbx_description
1 polymer ?
#
loop_
_entity_poly.entity_id
_entity_poly.type
_entity_poly.pdbx_seq_one_letter_code
_entity_poly.pdbx_strand_id
1 'polypeptide(L)'
;MVLFLTARDTNTQIRKFSCQLEKLEVAFEFLSDIVAKGSILLQAYIVDEGKRTDLPLAIFDGEPFIKAMQELEKEWQALLSEPALSTSLQETLLIPLIQQRARQFEAKIASYQKLISRLEQLLSRTQKNFSAGPIKSRVISQYELMINRNQVWLIKAQISYQLILSRLNQLST
;
A
#
# COMPACT_ATOMS: atom_id res chain seq x y z
N MET A 1 -27.52 22.86 4.00
CA MET A 1 -27.32 22.70 5.45
C MET A 1 -28.15 23.69 6.29
N VAL A 2 -28.86 23.21 7.32
CA VAL A 2 -29.59 24.04 8.31
C VAL A 2 -29.10 23.69 9.71
N LEU A 3 -28.69 24.69 10.49
CA LEU A 3 -28.33 24.54 11.90
C LEU A 3 -29.56 24.76 12.78
N PHE A 4 -29.75 23.89 13.76
CA PHE A 4 -30.74 24.01 14.82
C PHE A 4 -30.04 24.05 16.15
N LEU A 5 -30.44 24.97 17.04
CA LEU A 5 -29.88 25.07 18.37
C LEU A 5 -30.91 25.46 19.42
N THR A 6 -30.65 25.03 20.65
CA THR A 6 -31.34 25.49 21.86
C THR A 6 -30.30 26.02 22.81
N ALA A 7 -30.44 27.27 23.24
CA ALA A 7 -29.53 27.93 24.16
C ALA A 7 -30.28 28.54 25.34
N ARG A 8 -29.61 28.62 26.49
CA ARG A 8 -30.06 29.38 27.65
C ARG A 8 -29.29 30.69 27.68
N ASP A 9 -29.99 31.81 27.64
CA ASP A 9 -29.38 33.14 27.77
C ASP A 9 -29.01 33.46 29.24
N THR A 10 -28.32 34.59 29.44
CA THR A 10 -27.90 35.07 30.76
C THR A 10 -29.08 35.41 31.69
N ASN A 11 -30.28 35.61 31.15
CA ASN A 11 -31.51 35.83 31.89
C ASN A 11 -32.25 34.51 32.19
N THR A 12 -31.58 33.37 31.99
CA THR A 12 -32.11 32.00 32.16
C THR A 12 -33.24 31.62 31.22
N GLN A 13 -33.53 32.42 30.19
CA GLN A 13 -34.55 32.09 29.21
C GLN A 13 -33.99 31.07 28.21
N ILE A 14 -34.79 30.06 27.92
CA ILE A 14 -34.46 29.05 26.92
C ILE A 14 -35.04 29.48 25.59
N ARG A 15 -34.18 29.57 24.57
CA ARG A 15 -34.56 29.99 23.22
C ARG A 15 -34.13 28.93 22.22
N LYS A 16 -34.98 28.72 21.22
CA LYS A 16 -34.73 27.80 20.10
C LYS A 16 -34.54 28.62 18.84
N PHE A 17 -33.51 28.28 18.07
CA PHE A 17 -33.20 28.96 16.82
C PHE A 17 -32.90 27.96 15.73
N SER A 18 -33.17 28.37 14.50
CA SER A 18 -32.74 27.68 13.29
C SER A 18 -32.24 28.69 12.28
N CYS A 19 -31.11 28.42 11.64
CA CYS A 19 -30.57 29.25 10.58
C CYS A 19 -30.01 28.41 9.44
N GLN A 20 -30.13 28.92 8.23
CA GLN A 20 -29.56 28.29 7.05
C GLN A 20 -28.13 28.81 6.86
N LEU A 21 -27.19 27.90 6.65
CA LEU A 21 -25.78 28.20 6.56
C LEU A 21 -25.18 27.44 5.36
N GLU A 22 -24.28 28.09 4.64
CA GLU A 22 -23.64 27.49 3.46
C GLU A 22 -22.45 26.59 3.82
N LYS A 23 -21.84 26.83 4.98
CA LYS A 23 -20.57 26.24 5.40
C LYS A 23 -20.63 25.78 6.86
N LEU A 24 -20.00 24.64 7.15
CA LEU A 24 -19.95 24.06 8.50
C LEU A 24 -19.15 24.94 9.45
N GLU A 25 -18.09 25.54 8.95
CA GLU A 25 -17.16 26.39 9.69
C GLU A 25 -17.86 27.63 10.25
N VAL A 26 -18.81 28.18 9.47
CA VAL A 26 -19.63 29.32 9.89
C VAL A 26 -20.62 28.91 10.99
N ALA A 27 -21.14 27.67 10.94
CA ALA A 27 -21.99 27.14 11.99
C ALA A 27 -21.25 27.00 13.32
N PHE A 28 -19.99 26.55 13.27
CA PHE A 28 -19.16 26.39 14.45
C PHE A 28 -18.79 27.74 15.06
N GLU A 29 -18.37 28.71 14.23
CA GLU A 29 -18.07 30.06 14.70
C GLU A 29 -19.30 30.71 15.35
N PHE A 30 -20.48 30.56 14.73
CA PHE A 30 -21.72 31.10 15.27
C PHE A 30 -22.09 30.50 16.64
N LEU A 31 -21.86 29.20 16.83
CA LEU A 31 -22.09 28.54 18.12
C LEU A 31 -21.07 28.98 19.18
N SER A 32 -19.79 29.10 18.81
CA SER A 32 -18.76 29.67 19.69
C SER A 32 -19.11 31.10 20.10
N ASP A 33 -19.55 31.95 19.18
CA ASP A 33 -19.98 33.33 19.47
C ASP A 33 -21.14 33.40 20.46
N ILE A 34 -22.09 32.47 20.37
CA ILE A 34 -23.22 32.39 21.32
C ILE A 34 -22.69 32.09 22.73
N VAL A 35 -21.74 31.15 22.84
CA VAL A 35 -21.12 30.80 24.13
C VAL A 35 -20.25 31.94 24.66
N ALA A 36 -19.46 32.58 23.80
CA ALA A 36 -18.62 33.74 24.14
C ALA A 36 -19.43 34.91 24.70
N LYS A 37 -20.68 35.08 24.24
CA LYS A 37 -21.63 36.08 24.77
C LYS A 37 -22.29 35.68 26.10
N GLY A 38 -21.88 34.56 26.68
CA GLY A 38 -22.34 34.08 27.99
C GLY A 38 -23.60 33.20 27.95
N SER A 39 -24.04 32.76 26.76
CA SER A 39 -25.15 31.80 26.67
C SER A 39 -24.65 30.36 26.80
N ILE A 40 -25.49 29.48 27.33
CA ILE A 40 -25.16 28.05 27.47
C ILE A 40 -25.91 27.27 26.40
N LEU A 41 -25.18 26.55 25.54
CA LEU A 41 -25.79 25.65 24.56
C LEU A 41 -26.34 24.40 25.27
N LEU A 42 -27.63 24.11 25.04
CA LEU A 42 -28.31 22.91 25.56
C LEU A 42 -28.47 21.84 24.49
N GLN A 43 -28.54 22.26 23.22
CA GLN A 43 -28.65 21.37 22.06
C GLN A 43 -28.15 22.10 20.82
N ALA A 44 -27.45 21.38 19.94
CA ALA A 44 -27.06 21.87 18.63
C ALA A 44 -26.97 20.68 17.68
N TYR A 45 -27.59 20.78 16.51
CA TYR A 45 -27.49 19.77 15.47
C TYR A 45 -27.68 20.40 14.10
N ILE A 46 -27.13 19.73 13.10
CA ILE A 46 -27.20 20.16 11.71
C ILE A 46 -28.06 19.16 10.95
N VAL A 47 -28.87 19.67 10.02
CA VAL A 47 -29.54 18.86 9.01
C VAL A 47 -28.96 19.21 7.64
N ASP A 48 -28.35 18.24 7.00
CA ASP A 48 -27.83 18.38 5.64
C ASP A 48 -28.18 17.13 4.81
N GLU A 49 -28.65 17.33 3.59
CA GLU A 49 -29.12 16.25 2.71
C GLU A 49 -30.10 15.26 3.38
N GLY A 50 -30.95 15.77 4.28
CA GLY A 50 -31.92 14.97 5.04
C GLY A 50 -31.31 14.14 6.18
N LYS A 51 -29.99 14.22 6.41
CA LYS A 51 -29.30 13.58 7.54
C LYS A 51 -29.13 14.57 8.67
N ARG A 52 -29.47 14.12 9.88
CA ARG A 52 -29.20 14.87 11.11
C ARG A 52 -27.86 14.44 11.70
N THR A 53 -27.05 15.43 12.03
CA THR A 53 -25.78 15.26 12.73
C THR A 53 -25.82 16.08 14.01
N ASP A 54 -25.81 15.42 15.16
CA ASP A 54 -25.74 16.09 16.45
C ASP A 54 -24.32 16.62 16.69
N LEU A 55 -24.22 17.87 17.15
CA LEU A 55 -22.94 18.51 17.39
C LEU A 55 -22.50 18.32 18.86
N PRO A 56 -21.21 18.03 19.11
CA PRO A 56 -20.71 17.93 20.47
C PRO A 56 -20.74 19.31 21.13
N LEU A 57 -21.56 19.49 22.16
CA LEU A 57 -21.68 20.81 22.81
C LEU A 57 -20.41 21.19 23.60
N ALA A 58 -19.69 20.19 24.10
CA ALA A 58 -18.52 20.37 24.94
C ALA A 58 -17.31 21.01 24.23
N ILE A 59 -17.33 21.08 22.90
CA ILE A 59 -16.23 21.71 22.12
C ILE A 59 -16.45 23.20 21.87
N PHE A 60 -17.63 23.75 22.19
CA PHE A 60 -17.91 25.18 22.05
C PHE A 60 -17.71 25.85 23.41
N ASP A 61 -16.48 26.31 23.66
CA ASP A 61 -16.03 26.98 24.87
C ASP A 61 -16.05 28.51 24.77
N GLY A 62 -16.37 29.03 23.58
CA GLY A 62 -16.37 30.46 23.27
C GLY A 62 -15.10 30.95 22.59
N GLU A 63 -14.11 30.08 22.38
CA GLU A 63 -12.93 30.42 21.58
C GLU A 63 -13.23 30.35 20.07
N PRO A 64 -12.55 31.17 19.24
CA PRO A 64 -12.73 31.18 17.79
C PRO A 64 -12.33 29.84 17.16
N PHE A 65 -13.21 29.25 16.35
CA PHE A 65 -13.00 27.91 15.80
C PHE A 65 -12.37 27.95 14.40
N ILE A 66 -12.65 29.00 13.63
CA ILE A 66 -12.17 29.15 12.24
C ILE A 66 -10.64 29.14 12.17
N LYS A 67 -9.97 29.82 13.11
CA LYS A 67 -8.51 29.95 13.06
C LYS A 67 -7.81 28.60 13.20
N ALA A 68 -8.19 27.81 14.21
CA ALA A 68 -7.62 26.48 14.44
C ALA A 68 -7.86 25.55 13.24
N MET A 69 -9.04 25.65 12.62
CA MET A 69 -9.39 24.82 11.47
C MET A 69 -8.61 25.20 10.20
N GLN A 70 -8.34 26.49 9.98
CA GLN A 70 -7.48 26.96 8.89
C GLN A 70 -6.01 26.59 9.10
N GLU A 71 -5.52 26.62 10.34
CA GLU A 71 -4.18 26.15 10.68
C GLU A 71 -4.05 24.65 10.40
N LEU A 72 -5.03 23.87 10.84
CA LEU A 72 -5.10 22.44 10.57
C LEU A 72 -5.18 22.14 9.07
N GLU A 73 -6.00 22.88 8.31
CA GLU A 73 -6.09 22.73 6.85
C GLU A 73 -4.72 22.96 6.18
N LYS A 74 -4.00 24.00 6.60
CA LYS A 74 -2.66 24.30 6.07
C LYS A 74 -1.66 23.19 6.38
N GLU A 75 -1.68 22.66 7.61
CA GLU A 75 -0.82 21.55 8.00
C GLU A 75 -1.09 20.30 7.16
N TRP A 76 -2.36 19.94 6.97
CA TRP A 76 -2.74 18.82 6.12
C TRP A 76 -2.38 19.06 4.66
N GLN A 77 -2.62 20.25 4.12
CA GLN A 77 -2.23 20.59 2.76
C GLN A 77 -0.72 20.48 2.58
N ALA A 78 0.09 20.95 3.53
CA ALA A 78 1.54 20.82 3.48
C ALA A 78 1.98 19.35 3.46
N LEU A 79 1.43 18.52 4.36
CA LEU A 79 1.71 17.08 4.42
C LEU A 79 1.30 16.33 3.14
N LEU A 80 0.19 16.73 2.53
CA LEU A 80 -0.33 16.09 1.31
C LEU A 80 0.33 16.64 0.03
N SER A 81 0.93 17.82 0.09
CA SER A 81 1.62 18.45 -1.05
C SER A 81 3.02 17.88 -1.28
N GLU A 82 3.63 17.28 -0.27
CA GLU A 82 4.87 16.52 -0.45
C GLU A 82 4.53 15.11 -0.95
N PRO A 83 4.76 14.78 -2.24
CA PRO A 83 4.74 13.39 -2.65
C PRO A 83 5.80 12.67 -1.83
N ALA A 84 5.44 11.56 -1.19
CA ALA A 84 6.36 10.77 -0.41
C ALA A 84 7.63 10.49 -1.24
N LEU A 85 8.73 11.19 -0.92
CA LEU A 85 10.02 11.09 -1.63
C LEU A 85 10.57 9.65 -1.69
N SER A 86 9.97 8.76 -0.89
CA SER A 86 10.15 7.31 -0.85
C SER A 86 10.03 6.63 -2.21
N THR A 87 9.16 7.12 -3.10
CA THR A 87 8.91 6.46 -4.39
C THR A 87 10.13 6.57 -5.33
N SER A 88 10.81 7.73 -5.33
CA SER A 88 11.94 8.00 -6.25
C SER A 88 13.17 7.16 -5.94
N LEU A 89 13.53 6.95 -4.67
CA LEU A 89 14.67 6.12 -4.26
C LEU A 89 14.40 4.62 -4.48
N GLN A 90 13.15 4.19 -4.25
CA GLN A 90 12.73 2.82 -4.56
C GLN A 90 12.79 2.55 -6.07
N GLU A 91 12.28 3.44 -6.91
CA GLU A 91 12.31 3.29 -8.37
C GLU A 91 13.75 3.30 -8.92
N THR A 92 14.59 4.22 -8.42
CA THR A 92 15.98 4.37 -8.91
C THR A 92 16.84 3.14 -8.62
N LEU A 93 16.61 2.43 -7.51
CA LEU A 93 17.43 1.27 -7.12
C LEU A 93 16.78 -0.09 -7.41
N LEU A 94 15.45 -0.20 -7.35
CA LEU A 94 14.77 -1.48 -7.57
C LEU A 94 14.89 -1.96 -9.00
N ILE A 95 14.76 -1.08 -9.99
CA ILE A 95 14.85 -1.46 -11.42
C ILE A 95 16.23 -2.07 -11.73
N PRO A 96 17.36 -1.42 -11.40
CA PRO A 96 18.68 -2.03 -11.57
C PRO A 96 18.87 -3.36 -10.84
N LEU A 97 18.38 -3.48 -9.60
CA LEU A 97 18.51 -4.71 -8.81
C LEU A 97 17.70 -5.87 -9.40
N ILE A 98 16.49 -5.59 -9.88
CA ILE A 98 15.63 -6.59 -10.54
C ILE A 98 16.26 -7.02 -11.88
N GLN A 99 16.80 -6.09 -12.65
CA GLN A 99 17.55 -6.40 -13.87
C GLN A 99 18.80 -7.25 -13.60
N GLN A 100 19.58 -6.92 -12.57
CA GLN A 100 20.74 -7.70 -12.16
C GLN A 100 20.33 -9.12 -11.76
N ARG A 101 19.25 -9.25 -11.00
CA ARG A 101 18.69 -10.55 -10.61
C ARG A 101 18.23 -11.36 -11.83
N ALA A 102 17.61 -10.73 -12.83
CA ALA A 102 17.22 -11.37 -14.08
C ALA A 102 18.43 -11.99 -14.79
N ARG A 103 19.52 -11.22 -14.96
CA ARG A 103 20.78 -11.71 -15.57
C ARG A 103 21.38 -12.90 -14.81
N GLN A 104 21.32 -12.89 -13.48
CA GLN A 104 21.79 -14.02 -12.67
C GLN A 104 20.99 -15.30 -12.93
N PHE A 105 19.67 -15.20 -13.09
CA PHE A 105 18.83 -16.35 -13.39
C PHE A 105 19.04 -16.85 -14.82
N GLU A 106 19.25 -15.96 -15.79
CA GLU A 106 19.63 -16.32 -17.15
C GLU A 106 20.94 -17.13 -17.17
N ALA A 107 21.97 -16.67 -16.45
CA ALA A 107 23.23 -17.40 -16.32
C ALA A 107 23.06 -18.78 -15.64
N LYS A 108 22.20 -18.87 -14.61
CA LYS A 108 21.88 -20.16 -13.95
C LYS A 108 21.17 -21.12 -14.89
N ILE A 109 20.20 -20.64 -15.66
CA ILE A 109 19.48 -21.43 -16.67
C ILE A 109 20.47 -22.00 -17.69
N ALA A 110 21.34 -21.17 -18.26
CA ALA A 110 22.36 -21.60 -19.21
C ALA A 110 23.33 -22.63 -18.60
N SER A 111 23.72 -22.44 -17.34
CA SER A 111 24.58 -23.38 -16.61
C SER A 111 23.92 -24.75 -16.43
N TYR A 112 22.65 -24.78 -15.99
CA TYR A 112 21.91 -26.04 -15.81
C TYR A 112 21.70 -26.77 -17.14
N GLN A 113 21.34 -26.05 -18.20
CA GLN A 113 21.21 -26.65 -19.54
C GLN A 113 22.53 -27.28 -19.99
N LYS A 114 23.65 -26.56 -19.87
CA LYS A 114 24.97 -27.09 -20.24
C LYS A 114 25.36 -28.33 -19.43
N LEU A 115 25.05 -28.33 -18.13
CA LEU A 115 25.34 -29.47 -17.25
C LEU A 115 24.49 -30.69 -17.61
N ILE A 116 23.19 -30.49 -17.88
CA ILE A 116 22.28 -31.56 -18.32
C ILE A 116 22.79 -32.17 -19.62
N SER A 117 23.07 -31.37 -20.65
CA SER A 117 23.58 -31.88 -21.93
C SER A 117 24.89 -32.65 -21.78
N ARG A 118 25.79 -32.20 -20.89
CA ARG A 118 27.04 -32.93 -20.60
C ARG A 118 26.77 -34.28 -19.92
N LEU A 119 25.85 -34.32 -18.97
CA LEU A 119 25.48 -35.56 -18.28
C LEU A 119 24.80 -36.55 -19.23
N GLU A 120 23.94 -36.08 -20.13
CA GLU A 120 23.30 -36.91 -21.16
C GLU A 120 24.33 -37.50 -22.14
N GLN A 121 25.34 -36.71 -22.54
CA GLN A 121 26.45 -37.20 -23.34
C GLN A 121 27.26 -38.29 -22.61
N LEU A 122 27.55 -38.08 -21.32
CA LEU A 122 28.25 -39.07 -20.49
C LEU A 122 27.42 -40.34 -20.33
N LEU A 123 26.12 -40.22 -20.08
CA LEU A 123 25.18 -41.33 -20.00
C LEU A 123 25.21 -42.17 -21.29
N SER A 124 25.08 -41.52 -22.46
CA SER A 124 25.10 -42.21 -23.76
C SER A 124 26.44 -42.92 -24.00
N ARG A 125 27.57 -42.30 -23.65
CA ARG A 125 28.90 -42.92 -23.76
C ARG A 125 29.05 -44.12 -22.84
N THR A 126 28.60 -44.02 -21.59
CA THR A 126 28.65 -45.13 -20.64
C THR A 126 27.75 -46.28 -21.08
N GLN A 127 26.58 -46.00 -21.64
CA GLN A 127 25.69 -47.02 -22.19
C GLN A 127 26.33 -47.78 -23.36
N LYS A 128 27.03 -47.09 -24.26
CA LYS A 128 27.66 -47.68 -25.46
C LYS A 128 28.97 -48.40 -25.18
N ASN A 129 29.82 -47.86 -24.30
CA ASN A 129 31.23 -48.28 -24.22
C ASN A 129 31.56 -49.17 -23.02
N PHE A 130 30.69 -49.29 -22.02
CA PHE A 130 30.95 -50.16 -20.87
C PHE A 130 30.36 -51.56 -21.05
N SER A 131 31.14 -52.57 -20.68
CA SER A 131 30.68 -53.96 -20.57
C SER A 131 29.53 -54.07 -19.57
N ALA A 132 28.57 -54.96 -19.85
CA ALA A 132 27.44 -55.19 -18.95
C ALA A 132 27.93 -55.66 -17.57
N GLY A 133 27.43 -55.01 -16.52
CA GLY A 133 27.83 -55.34 -15.14
C GLY A 133 27.30 -54.34 -14.11
N PRO A 134 27.41 -54.67 -12.81
CA PRO A 134 26.83 -53.87 -11.72
C PRO A 134 27.41 -52.45 -11.63
N ILE A 135 28.68 -52.28 -12.01
CA ILE A 135 29.34 -50.96 -12.04
C ILE A 135 28.71 -50.05 -13.10
N LYS A 136 28.42 -50.59 -14.30
CA LYS A 136 27.76 -49.84 -15.38
C LYS A 136 26.38 -49.36 -14.94
N SER A 137 25.58 -50.25 -14.36
CA SER A 137 24.24 -49.91 -13.85
C SER A 137 24.30 -48.80 -12.80
N ARG A 138 25.23 -48.89 -11.84
CA ARG A 138 25.40 -47.87 -10.79
C ARG A 138 25.75 -46.49 -11.37
N VAL A 139 26.68 -46.42 -12.32
CA VAL A 139 27.10 -45.15 -12.94
C VAL A 139 25.96 -44.55 -13.77
N ILE A 140 25.22 -45.38 -14.52
CA ILE A 140 24.03 -44.95 -15.26
C ILE A 140 22.99 -44.35 -14.31
N SER A 141 22.61 -45.07 -13.25
CA SER A 141 21.65 -44.57 -12.27
C SER A 141 22.11 -43.28 -11.60
N GLN A 142 23.41 -43.12 -11.34
CA GLN A 142 23.95 -41.89 -10.78
C GLN A 142 23.80 -40.70 -11.75
N TYR A 143 24.07 -40.88 -13.04
CA TYR A 143 23.87 -39.82 -14.03
C TYR A 143 22.39 -39.47 -14.21
N GLU A 144 21.51 -40.46 -14.24
CA GLU A 144 20.05 -40.24 -14.30
C GLU A 144 19.56 -39.41 -13.10
N LEU A 145 20.00 -39.74 -11.88
CA LEU A 145 19.69 -38.96 -10.69
C LEU A 145 20.19 -37.51 -10.78
N MET A 146 21.41 -37.31 -11.29
CA MET A 146 21.97 -35.97 -11.48
C MET A 146 21.22 -35.18 -12.56
N ILE A 147 20.83 -35.81 -13.66
CA ILE A 147 20.03 -35.19 -14.73
C ILE A 147 18.68 -34.74 -14.16
N ASN A 148 17.95 -35.65 -13.52
CA ASN A 148 16.63 -35.38 -12.94
C ASN A 148 16.71 -34.22 -11.92
N ARG A 149 17.72 -34.22 -11.04
CA ARG A 149 17.93 -33.13 -10.08
C ARG A 149 18.14 -31.79 -10.80
N ASN A 150 19.00 -31.75 -11.82
CA ASN A 150 19.29 -30.51 -12.54
C ASN A 150 18.11 -30.02 -13.38
N GLN A 151 17.27 -30.91 -13.92
CA GLN A 151 16.02 -30.54 -14.60
C GLN A 151 15.05 -29.84 -13.64
N VAL A 152 14.92 -30.33 -12.40
CA VAL A 152 14.11 -29.64 -11.37
C VAL A 152 14.66 -28.25 -11.07
N TRP A 153 15.99 -28.08 -10.97
CA TRP A 153 16.60 -26.77 -10.75
C TRP A 153 16.44 -25.82 -11.94
N LEU A 154 16.49 -26.35 -13.16
CA LEU A 154 16.24 -25.61 -14.39
C LEU A 154 14.81 -25.06 -14.41
N ILE A 155 13.81 -25.91 -14.14
CA ILE A 155 12.39 -25.50 -14.08
C ILE A 155 12.20 -24.41 -13.01
N LYS A 156 12.75 -24.61 -11.80
CA LYS A 156 12.67 -23.60 -10.73
C LYS A 156 13.30 -22.27 -11.14
N ALA A 157 14.44 -22.30 -11.83
CA ALA A 157 15.12 -21.11 -12.32
C ALA A 157 14.31 -20.40 -13.43
N GLN A 158 13.69 -21.15 -14.33
CA GLN A 158 12.83 -20.62 -15.39
C GLN A 158 11.58 -19.94 -14.84
N ILE A 159 10.88 -20.58 -13.89
CA ILE A 159 9.70 -19.98 -13.21
C ILE A 159 10.12 -18.70 -12.48
N SER A 160 11.23 -18.74 -11.75
CA SER A 160 11.75 -17.56 -11.03
C SER A 160 12.10 -16.43 -11.99
N TYR A 161 12.69 -16.74 -13.15
CA TYR A 161 13.02 -15.76 -14.18
C TYR A 161 11.76 -15.12 -14.78
N GLN A 162 10.74 -15.90 -15.11
CA GLN A 162 9.46 -15.38 -15.61
C GLN A 162 8.78 -14.44 -14.62
N LEU A 163 8.77 -14.80 -13.32
CA LEU A 163 8.23 -13.93 -12.27
C LEU A 163 9.00 -12.62 -12.13
N ILE A 164 10.32 -12.64 -12.32
CA ILE A 164 11.16 -11.44 -12.32
C ILE A 164 10.81 -10.54 -13.51
N LEU A 165 10.63 -11.11 -14.70
CA LEU A 165 10.24 -10.36 -15.90
C LEU A 165 8.85 -9.74 -15.78
N SER A 166 7.86 -10.47 -15.25
CA SER A 166 6.52 -9.92 -15.04
C SER A 166 6.54 -8.73 -14.08
N ARG A 167 7.36 -8.81 -13.02
CA ARG A 167 7.54 -7.72 -12.06
C ARG A 167 8.29 -6.52 -12.65
N LEU A 168 9.26 -6.77 -13.54
CA LEU A 168 9.96 -5.69 -14.25
C LEU A 168 9.00 -4.92 -15.16
N ASN A 169 8.14 -5.62 -15.90
CA ASN A 169 7.14 -4.98 -16.76
C ASN A 169 6.16 -4.11 -15.96
N GLN A 170 5.72 -4.57 -14.78
CA GLN A 170 4.85 -3.80 -13.89
C GLN A 170 5.49 -2.51 -13.36
N LEU A 171 6.82 -2.46 -13.26
CA LEU A 171 7.57 -1.31 -12.75
C LEU A 171 8.03 -0.36 -13.86
N SER A 172 7.89 -0.75 -15.13
CA SER A 172 8.27 0.05 -16.30
C SER A 172 7.07 0.68 -17.02
N THR A 173 5.86 0.58 -16.46
CA THR A 173 4.62 1.18 -16.98
C THR A 173 4.23 2.34 -16.09
#